data_AF-A0AAV4JDW4-F1
#
_entry.id   AF-A0AAV4JDW4-F1
#
_cell.length_a   1.000
_cell.length_b   1.000
_cell.length_c   1.000
_cell.angle_alpha   90.00
_cell.angle_beta   90.00
_cell.angle_gamma   90.00
#
_symmetry.space_group_name_H-M   'P 1'
#
loop_
_entity.id
_entity.type
_entity.pdbx_description
1 polymer ?
#
loop_
_entity_poly.entity_id
_entity_poly.type
_entity_poly.pdbx_seq_one_letter_code
_entity_poly.pdbx_strand_id
1 'polypeptide(L)'
;MKFLWFRCDVIIPSSALAVFVLILALVGFLVQLELQLIPDSELHCSMASEAAANLNRFRSENHSAFIVGYTGEIGKALVHDLNELKIFKKVVLIGRRQVILDVGPEFEQKVINFDRLDEHRELFRNLDVGFCCLSTTQEKSGTQGFIKVDHDYTVLSAEIAKQQGCKQFSIVSSRGADKKSTLLYPRTKGQVEEALKLMKFQRLSIYRPGMLLSKREEKHLLEVLTGFVLKHVHNFFPTAISTPVDVVVRAMINHVLVPLPGTPQWTLYNNKALHLASGLSRGCPTRNVEL
;
A
#
# COMPACT_ATOMS: atom_id res chain seq x y z
N MET A 1 42.29 -33.41 44.29
CA MET A 1 42.60 -33.08 42.88
C MET A 1 41.35 -33.37 42.06
N LYS A 2 40.72 -32.49 41.28
CA LYS A 2 41.02 -31.15 40.76
C LYS A 2 39.70 -30.38 40.59
N PHE A 3 39.74 -29.08 40.85
CA PHE A 3 38.68 -28.10 40.65
C PHE A 3 38.28 -27.96 39.18
N LEU A 4 36.97 -27.87 38.90
CA LEU A 4 36.43 -27.37 37.64
C LEU A 4 36.56 -25.84 37.62
N TRP A 5 37.37 -25.31 36.70
CA TRP A 5 37.41 -23.89 36.37
C TRP A 5 36.57 -23.63 35.11
N PHE A 6 35.66 -22.67 35.21
CA PHE A 6 35.05 -21.98 34.07
C PHE A 6 36.16 -21.36 33.21
N ARG A 7 36.17 -21.62 31.90
CA ARG A 7 36.91 -20.82 30.91
C ARG A 7 35.91 -20.08 30.03
N CYS A 8 35.65 -18.82 30.38
CA CYS A 8 35.15 -17.81 29.46
C CYS A 8 36.35 -17.03 28.93
N ASP A 9 36.86 -17.38 27.76
CA ASP A 9 37.84 -16.56 27.04
C ASP A 9 37.44 -16.47 25.56
N VAL A 10 36.29 -15.88 25.27
CA VAL A 10 36.01 -15.33 23.94
C VAL A 10 36.57 -13.91 23.94
N ILE A 11 37.85 -13.78 23.59
CA ILE A 11 38.50 -12.49 23.38
C ILE A 11 37.96 -11.94 22.05
N ILE A 12 36.94 -11.08 22.13
CA ILE A 12 36.47 -10.33 20.96
C ILE A 12 37.56 -9.30 20.64
N PRO A 13 38.20 -9.34 19.45
CA PRO A 13 39.26 -8.39 19.11
C PRO A 13 38.72 -6.97 19.15
N SER A 14 39.47 -6.01 19.72
CA SER A 14 38.99 -4.63 19.94
C SER A 14 38.56 -3.93 18.65
N SER A 15 39.09 -4.37 17.50
CA SER A 15 38.67 -3.95 16.17
C SER A 15 37.23 -4.36 15.83
N ALA A 16 36.80 -5.56 16.22
CA ALA A 16 35.42 -6.02 16.03
C ALA A 16 34.44 -5.26 16.92
N LEU A 17 34.85 -4.91 18.15
CA LEU A 17 34.04 -4.08 19.06
C LEU A 17 33.90 -2.65 18.51
N ALA A 18 34.98 -2.07 17.98
CA ALA A 18 34.97 -0.75 17.36
C ALA A 18 34.08 -0.70 16.10
N VAL A 19 34.16 -1.71 15.23
CA VAL A 19 33.29 -1.83 14.06
C VAL A 19 31.82 -1.96 14.48
N PHE A 20 31.54 -2.73 15.53
CA PHE A 20 30.19 -2.88 16.06
C PHE A 20 29.62 -1.58 16.61
N VAL A 21 30.41 -0.81 17.36
CA VAL A 21 30.02 0.52 17.88
C VAL A 21 29.80 1.52 16.74
N LEU A 22 30.63 1.51 15.70
CA LEU A 22 30.44 2.33 14.50
C LEU A 22 29.16 1.97 13.75
N ILE A 23 28.85 0.68 13.62
CA ILE A 23 27.58 0.24 13.02
C ILE A 23 26.39 0.69 13.87
N LEU A 24 26.45 0.55 15.19
CA LEU A 24 25.39 1.03 16.09
C LEU A 24 25.22 2.55 16.04
N ALA A 25 26.31 3.31 15.97
CA ALA A 25 26.28 4.76 15.83
C ALA A 25 25.74 5.19 14.47
N LEU A 26 26.10 4.49 13.39
CA LEU A 26 25.55 4.72 12.05
C LEU A 26 24.05 4.41 12.02
N VAL A 27 23.64 3.29 12.60
CA VAL A 27 22.22 2.94 12.75
C VAL A 27 21.50 3.99 13.57
N GLY A 28 22.03 4.38 14.73
CA GLY A 28 21.51 5.45 15.58
C GLY A 28 21.39 6.79 14.86
N PHE A 29 22.38 7.14 14.04
CA PHE A 29 22.36 8.34 13.21
C PHE A 29 21.30 8.26 12.10
N LEU A 30 21.17 7.09 11.44
CA LEU A 30 20.10 6.85 10.48
C LEU A 30 18.70 6.90 11.14
N VAL A 31 18.56 6.43 12.39
CA VAL A 31 17.33 6.58 13.20
C VAL A 31 17.04 8.05 13.46
N GLN A 32 18.04 8.80 13.93
CA GLN A 32 17.92 10.21 14.24
C GLN A 32 17.48 11.00 13.00
N LEU A 33 18.05 10.66 11.84
CA LEU A 33 17.70 11.25 10.55
C LEU A 33 16.27 10.87 10.10
N GLU A 34 15.83 9.62 10.32
CA GLU A 34 14.45 9.17 10.05
C GLU A 34 13.40 9.75 11.02
N LEU A 35 13.78 10.10 12.24
CA LEU A 35 12.92 10.75 13.24
C LEU A 35 12.73 12.24 12.94
N GLN A 36 13.74 12.91 12.39
CA GLN A 36 13.68 14.35 12.11
C GLN A 36 12.98 14.71 10.79
N LEU A 37 12.78 13.75 9.88
CA LEU A 37 12.21 13.96 8.55
C LEU A 37 10.68 13.76 8.47
N ILE A 38 9.96 13.91 9.59
CA ILE A 38 8.52 13.60 9.65
C ILE A 38 7.69 14.89 9.74
N PRO A 39 7.35 15.54 8.61
CA PRO A 39 6.11 16.29 8.56
C PRO A 39 4.94 15.28 8.66
N ASP A 40 3.91 15.63 9.44
CA ASP A 40 2.56 15.01 9.41
C ASP A 40 2.34 13.63 10.07
N SER A 41 3.21 13.14 10.96
CA SER A 41 2.94 11.86 11.66
C SER A 41 1.67 11.88 12.51
N GLU A 42 1.36 12.98 13.19
CA GLU A 42 0.12 13.09 13.97
C GLU A 42 -1.12 13.01 13.07
N LEU A 43 -1.08 13.64 11.89
CA LEU A 43 -2.17 13.62 10.90
C LEU A 43 -2.43 12.20 10.37
N HIS A 44 -1.38 11.44 10.07
CA HIS A 44 -1.55 10.06 9.62
C HIS A 44 -2.02 9.13 10.73
N CYS A 45 -1.69 9.45 11.98
CA CYS A 45 -2.10 8.69 13.16
C CYS A 45 -3.58 8.85 13.52
N SER A 46 -4.14 10.05 13.34
CA SER A 46 -5.57 10.30 13.59
C SER A 46 -6.47 9.72 12.50
N MET A 47 -5.93 9.39 11.32
CA MET A 47 -6.72 8.93 10.18
C MET A 47 -7.52 7.65 10.47
N ALA A 48 -6.95 6.71 11.22
CA ALA A 48 -7.66 5.48 11.60
C ALA A 48 -8.82 5.75 12.57
N SER A 49 -8.64 6.64 13.54
CA SER A 49 -9.72 7.04 14.45
C SER A 49 -10.80 7.85 13.74
N GLU A 50 -10.40 8.73 12.82
CA GLU A 50 -11.33 9.53 12.04
C GLU A 50 -12.16 8.63 11.08
N ALA A 51 -11.52 7.66 10.44
CA ALA A 51 -12.19 6.67 9.60
C ALA A 51 -13.27 5.91 10.38
N ALA A 52 -12.97 5.45 11.60
CA ALA A 52 -13.93 4.77 12.45
C ALA A 52 -15.10 5.68 12.87
N ALA A 53 -14.83 6.94 13.22
CA ALA A 53 -15.88 7.91 13.54
C ALA A 53 -16.81 8.19 12.34
N ASN A 54 -16.29 8.10 11.11
CA ASN A 54 -17.04 8.37 9.88
C ASN A 54 -17.73 7.15 9.26
N LEU A 55 -17.48 5.94 9.79
CA LEU A 55 -17.92 4.69 9.16
C LEU A 55 -19.44 4.63 8.92
N ASN A 56 -20.23 4.98 9.94
CA ASN A 56 -21.70 4.93 9.85
C ASN A 56 -22.26 5.99 8.90
N ARG A 57 -21.64 7.18 8.85
CA ARG A 57 -21.95 8.23 7.88
C ARG A 57 -21.69 7.74 6.46
N PHE A 58 -20.51 7.16 6.22
CA PHE A 58 -20.13 6.66 4.90
C PHE A 58 -21.09 5.56 4.41
N ARG A 59 -21.50 4.64 5.31
CA ARG A 59 -22.50 3.60 4.99
C ARG A 59 -23.85 4.19 4.59
N SER A 60 -24.33 5.24 5.27
CA SER A 60 -25.63 5.85 4.96
C SER A 60 -25.62 6.66 3.65
N GLU A 61 -24.45 7.13 3.21
CA GLU A 61 -24.25 7.85 1.95
C GLU A 61 -24.35 6.94 0.70
N ASN A 62 -24.44 5.61 0.89
CA ASN A 62 -24.73 4.64 -0.16
C ASN A 62 -23.75 4.68 -1.35
N HIS A 63 -22.47 4.92 -1.08
CA HIS A 63 -21.44 5.00 -2.10
C HIS A 63 -21.28 3.70 -2.89
N SER A 64 -20.87 3.84 -4.15
CA SER A 64 -20.52 2.73 -5.03
C SER A 64 -19.05 2.80 -5.43
N ALA A 65 -18.41 1.65 -5.64
CA ALA A 65 -16.99 1.56 -5.99
C ALA A 65 -16.71 0.65 -7.18
N PHE A 66 -15.55 0.82 -7.81
CA PHE A 66 -14.93 -0.21 -8.64
C PHE A 66 -13.54 -0.59 -8.16
N ILE A 67 -13.13 -1.81 -8.51
CA ILE A 67 -11.77 -2.31 -8.28
C ILE A 67 -11.24 -2.93 -9.57
N VAL A 68 -10.11 -2.40 -10.07
CA VAL A 68 -9.30 -3.05 -11.10
C VAL A 68 -8.08 -3.70 -10.46
N GLY A 69 -7.68 -4.87 -10.97
CA GLY A 69 -6.58 -5.65 -10.38
C GLY A 69 -6.97 -6.43 -9.12
N TYR A 70 -8.26 -6.70 -8.92
CA TYR A 70 -8.80 -7.41 -7.76
C TYR A 70 -8.30 -8.87 -7.61
N THR A 71 -7.67 -9.43 -8.65
CA THR A 71 -7.06 -10.77 -8.58
C THR A 71 -5.60 -10.76 -8.11
N GLY A 72 -4.98 -9.59 -7.96
CA GLY A 72 -3.63 -9.44 -7.38
C GLY A 72 -3.64 -9.60 -5.86
N GLU A 73 -2.47 -9.63 -5.22
CA GLU A 73 -2.38 -9.86 -3.76
C GLU A 73 -3.10 -8.76 -2.95
N ILE A 74 -2.79 -7.49 -3.22
CA ILE A 74 -3.50 -6.37 -2.59
C ILE A 74 -4.98 -6.35 -2.99
N GLY A 75 -5.28 -6.60 -4.26
CA GLY A 75 -6.65 -6.61 -4.76
C GLY A 75 -7.53 -7.65 -4.06
N LYS A 76 -7.02 -8.86 -3.82
CA LYS A 76 -7.72 -9.93 -3.10
C LYS A 76 -7.99 -9.54 -1.65
N ALA A 77 -6.97 -9.02 -0.96
CA ALA A 77 -7.10 -8.57 0.41
C ALA A 77 -8.07 -7.38 0.54
N LEU A 78 -8.05 -6.45 -0.42
CA LEU A 78 -9.01 -5.35 -0.47
C LEU A 78 -10.45 -5.85 -0.66
N VAL A 79 -10.68 -6.79 -1.59
CA VAL A 79 -12.02 -7.36 -1.78
C VAL A 79 -12.51 -8.07 -0.52
N HIS A 80 -11.62 -8.85 0.12
CA HIS A 80 -11.93 -9.52 1.37
C HIS A 80 -12.37 -8.53 2.45
N ASP A 81 -11.56 -7.51 2.75
CA ASP A 81 -11.85 -6.55 3.82
C ASP A 81 -13.09 -5.70 3.52
N LEU A 82 -13.30 -5.31 2.25
CA LEU A 82 -14.52 -4.59 1.85
C LEU A 82 -15.78 -5.46 1.97
N ASN A 83 -15.66 -6.76 1.71
CA ASN A 83 -16.75 -7.72 1.89
C ASN A 83 -17.08 -7.95 3.36
N GLU A 84 -16.10 -7.93 4.25
CA GLU A 84 -16.35 -7.98 5.69
C GLU A 84 -16.99 -6.69 6.21
N LEU A 85 -16.48 -5.53 5.80
CA LEU A 85 -16.91 -4.24 6.34
C LEU A 85 -18.26 -3.73 5.79
N LYS A 86 -18.70 -4.23 4.62
CA LYS A 86 -19.99 -3.86 4.00
C LYS A 86 -20.20 -2.34 3.91
N ILE A 87 -19.16 -1.59 3.55
CA ILE A 87 -19.19 -0.11 3.53
C ILE A 87 -19.75 0.49 2.24
N PHE A 88 -19.84 -0.30 1.17
CA PHE A 88 -20.35 0.14 -0.12
C PHE A 88 -21.70 -0.50 -0.42
N LYS A 89 -22.58 0.25 -1.07
CA LYS A 89 -23.84 -0.27 -1.60
C LYS A 89 -23.61 -1.21 -2.78
N LYS A 90 -22.59 -0.93 -3.59
CA LYS A 90 -22.22 -1.70 -4.77
C LYS A 90 -20.72 -1.64 -5.02
N VAL A 91 -20.10 -2.76 -5.37
CA VAL A 91 -18.69 -2.85 -5.76
C VAL A 91 -18.56 -3.60 -7.08
N VAL A 92 -18.06 -2.93 -8.12
CA VAL A 92 -17.82 -3.52 -9.44
C VAL A 92 -16.37 -3.98 -9.56
N LEU A 93 -16.16 -5.28 -9.67
CA LEU A 93 -14.85 -5.88 -9.88
C LEU A 93 -14.58 -6.00 -11.37
N ILE A 94 -13.71 -5.13 -11.89
CA ILE A 94 -13.41 -5.04 -13.32
C ILE A 94 -12.09 -5.78 -13.60
N GLY A 95 -12.17 -6.84 -14.41
CA GLY A 95 -11.03 -7.73 -14.65
C GLY A 95 -11.05 -8.35 -16.02
N ARG A 96 -9.94 -9.02 -16.37
CA ARG A 96 -9.79 -9.71 -17.66
C ARG A 96 -10.30 -11.15 -17.66
N ARG A 97 -10.72 -11.66 -16.50
CA ARG A 97 -11.24 -13.02 -16.32
C ARG A 97 -12.13 -13.08 -15.08
N GLN A 98 -13.10 -13.98 -15.10
CA GLN A 98 -13.90 -14.30 -13.94
C GLN A 98 -13.10 -15.16 -12.95
N VAL A 99 -13.32 -14.97 -11.67
CA VAL A 99 -12.77 -15.82 -10.60
C VAL A 99 -13.88 -16.17 -9.61
N ILE A 100 -13.75 -17.31 -8.95
CA ILE A 100 -14.65 -17.69 -7.87
C ILE A 100 -14.27 -16.89 -6.64
N LEU A 101 -15.22 -16.12 -6.10
CA LEU A 101 -15.06 -15.29 -4.92
C LEU A 101 -16.20 -15.58 -3.96
N ASP A 102 -15.88 -15.71 -2.68
CA ASP A 102 -16.87 -15.77 -1.60
C ASP A 102 -17.16 -14.33 -1.14
N VAL A 103 -18.07 -13.67 -1.86
CA VAL A 103 -18.43 -12.25 -1.64
C VAL A 103 -19.94 -12.08 -1.65
N GLY A 104 -20.41 -11.05 -0.95
CA GLY A 104 -21.82 -10.73 -0.84
C GLY A 104 -22.46 -10.20 -2.13
N PRO A 105 -23.79 -10.02 -2.13
CA PRO A 105 -24.57 -9.62 -3.29
C PRO A 105 -24.26 -8.20 -3.81
N GLU A 106 -23.56 -7.38 -3.03
CA GLU A 106 -23.11 -6.05 -3.45
C GLU A 106 -21.96 -6.09 -4.47
N PHE A 107 -21.29 -7.23 -4.63
CA PHE A 107 -20.17 -7.40 -5.54
C PHE A 107 -20.62 -7.93 -6.90
N GLU A 108 -20.19 -7.27 -7.96
CA GLU A 108 -20.46 -7.65 -9.34
C GLU A 108 -19.15 -7.78 -10.12
N GLN A 109 -18.88 -8.95 -10.71
CA GLN A 109 -17.72 -9.12 -11.59
C GLN A 109 -18.06 -8.76 -13.03
N LYS A 110 -17.22 -7.92 -13.64
CA LYS A 110 -17.27 -7.57 -15.06
C LYS A 110 -15.99 -7.97 -15.75
N VAL A 111 -16.13 -8.91 -16.70
CA VAL A 111 -15.02 -9.38 -17.53
C VAL A 111 -14.94 -8.51 -18.78
N ILE A 112 -13.78 -7.89 -19.00
CA ILE A 112 -13.55 -7.00 -20.13
C ILE A 112 -12.23 -7.30 -20.82
N ASN A 113 -12.09 -6.80 -22.05
CA ASN A 113 -10.81 -6.67 -22.70
C ASN A 113 -10.24 -5.27 -22.44
N PHE A 114 -9.14 -5.17 -21.68
CA PHE A 114 -8.49 -3.89 -21.40
C PHE A 114 -7.90 -3.21 -22.64
N ASP A 115 -7.63 -3.96 -23.72
CA ASP A 115 -7.23 -3.37 -25.02
C ASP A 115 -8.33 -2.53 -25.66
N ARG A 116 -9.56 -2.73 -25.21
CA ARG A 116 -10.77 -2.05 -25.69
C ARG A 116 -11.54 -1.44 -24.53
N LEU A 117 -10.82 -0.95 -23.51
CA LEU A 117 -11.43 -0.40 -22.30
C LEU A 117 -12.41 0.75 -22.59
N ASP A 118 -12.16 1.53 -23.65
CA ASP A 118 -13.06 2.59 -24.12
C ASP A 118 -14.44 2.08 -24.57
N GLU A 119 -14.57 0.83 -25.02
CA GLU A 119 -15.88 0.23 -25.35
C GLU A 119 -16.71 -0.05 -24.07
N HIS A 120 -16.06 -0.03 -22.91
CA HIS A 120 -16.63 -0.41 -21.62
C HIS A 120 -16.77 0.77 -20.64
N ARG A 121 -16.73 2.02 -21.13
CA ARG A 121 -16.78 3.25 -20.30
C ARG A 121 -17.99 3.31 -19.38
N GLU A 122 -19.11 2.77 -19.84
CA GLU A 122 -20.38 2.69 -19.11
C GLU A 122 -20.27 1.89 -17.80
N LEU A 123 -19.30 0.97 -17.68
CA LEU A 123 -19.08 0.22 -16.44
C LEU A 123 -18.61 1.11 -15.28
N PHE A 124 -18.04 2.29 -15.56
CA PHE A 124 -17.53 3.22 -14.56
C PHE A 124 -18.57 4.28 -14.17
N ARG A 125 -19.75 4.28 -14.78
CA ARG A 125 -20.80 5.27 -14.53
C ARG A 125 -21.35 5.14 -13.12
N ASN A 126 -21.54 6.27 -12.45
CA ASN A 126 -22.12 6.36 -11.10
C ASN A 126 -21.32 5.57 -10.04
N LEU A 127 -20.01 5.44 -10.21
CA LEU A 127 -19.12 4.88 -9.20
C LEU A 127 -18.33 6.02 -8.54
N ASP A 128 -18.50 6.19 -7.24
CA ASP A 128 -17.94 7.31 -6.47
C ASP A 128 -16.44 7.14 -6.18
N VAL A 129 -16.02 5.88 -5.98
CA VAL A 129 -14.69 5.50 -5.51
C VAL A 129 -14.05 4.46 -6.45
N GLY A 130 -12.84 4.74 -6.92
CA GLY A 130 -12.05 3.82 -7.72
C GLY A 130 -10.82 3.31 -6.98
N PHE A 131 -10.61 2.00 -6.98
CA PHE A 131 -9.38 1.38 -6.51
C PHE A 131 -8.63 0.71 -7.67
N CYS A 132 -7.39 1.13 -7.88
CA CYS A 132 -6.50 0.53 -8.86
C CYS A 132 -5.37 -0.25 -8.19
N CYS A 133 -5.47 -1.57 -8.30
CA CYS A 133 -4.47 -2.54 -7.86
C CYS A 133 -3.86 -3.29 -9.05
N LEU A 134 -3.95 -2.73 -10.27
CA LEU A 134 -3.30 -3.29 -11.45
C LEU A 134 -1.79 -3.21 -11.29
N SER A 135 -1.13 -4.35 -11.51
CA SER A 135 0.32 -4.46 -11.52
C SER A 135 0.70 -5.77 -12.21
N THR A 136 1.80 -5.75 -12.95
CA THR A 136 2.44 -6.95 -13.48
C THR A 136 3.96 -6.86 -13.28
N THR A 137 4.67 -7.93 -13.61
CA THR A 137 6.13 -7.94 -13.63
C THR A 137 6.63 -8.02 -15.06
N GLN A 138 7.82 -7.45 -15.30
CA GLN A 138 8.52 -7.60 -16.58
C GLN A 138 8.79 -9.08 -16.87
N GLU A 139 9.08 -9.88 -15.85
CA GLU A 139 9.25 -11.33 -15.99
C GLU A 139 8.01 -12.01 -16.59
N LYS A 140 6.81 -11.62 -16.16
CA LYS A 140 5.55 -12.25 -16.61
C LYS A 140 5.03 -11.72 -17.94
N SER A 141 5.38 -10.49 -18.31
CA SER A 141 4.70 -9.77 -19.40
C SER A 141 5.63 -9.07 -20.39
N GLY A 142 6.94 -9.18 -20.19
CA GLY A 142 7.94 -8.40 -20.91
C GLY A 142 7.84 -6.90 -20.61
N THR A 143 8.74 -6.12 -21.23
CA THR A 143 8.79 -4.67 -21.09
C THR A 143 7.50 -4.00 -21.56
N GLN A 144 7.02 -4.36 -22.76
CA GLN A 144 5.83 -3.74 -23.35
C GLN A 144 4.55 -4.13 -22.61
N GLY A 145 4.40 -5.41 -22.22
CA GLY A 145 3.26 -5.83 -21.41
C GLY A 145 3.25 -5.19 -20.03
N PHE A 146 4.43 -4.97 -19.43
CA PHE A 146 4.54 -4.20 -18.19
C PHE A 146 4.08 -2.77 -18.35
N ILE A 147 4.60 -2.02 -19.33
CA ILE A 147 4.17 -0.63 -19.59
C ILE A 147 2.66 -0.60 -19.85
N LYS A 148 2.16 -1.49 -20.69
CA LYS A 148 0.74 -1.53 -21.06
C LYS A 148 -0.18 -1.74 -19.85
N VAL A 149 0.16 -2.67 -18.95
CA VAL A 149 -0.66 -2.96 -17.77
C VAL A 149 -0.48 -1.90 -16.69
N ASP A 150 0.76 -1.57 -16.34
CA ASP A 150 1.04 -0.71 -15.20
C ASP A 150 0.81 0.77 -15.50
N HIS A 151 1.01 1.19 -16.76
CA HIS A 151 0.80 2.56 -17.21
C HIS A 151 -0.50 2.72 -17.99
N ASP A 152 -0.60 2.12 -19.18
CA ASP A 152 -1.67 2.48 -20.12
C ASP A 152 -3.05 2.12 -19.58
N TYR A 153 -3.25 0.88 -19.11
CA TYR A 153 -4.52 0.46 -18.53
C TYR A 153 -4.86 1.23 -17.25
N THR A 154 -3.87 1.54 -16.42
CA THR A 154 -4.06 2.31 -15.19
C THR A 154 -4.54 3.73 -15.48
N VAL A 155 -3.82 4.44 -16.36
CA VAL A 155 -4.14 5.82 -16.74
C VAL A 155 -5.50 5.87 -17.42
N LEU A 156 -5.76 4.98 -18.40
CA LEU A 156 -7.02 4.96 -19.12
C LEU A 156 -8.21 4.62 -18.19
N SER A 157 -8.04 3.69 -17.25
CA SER A 157 -9.08 3.39 -16.24
C SER A 157 -9.41 4.62 -15.39
N ALA A 158 -8.39 5.39 -14.99
CA ALA A 158 -8.58 6.60 -14.21
C ALA A 158 -9.24 7.72 -15.03
N GLU A 159 -8.83 7.93 -16.28
CA GLU A 159 -9.43 8.92 -17.17
C GLU A 159 -10.92 8.65 -17.40
N ILE A 160 -11.25 7.40 -17.72
CA ILE A 160 -12.64 6.97 -17.91
C ILE A 160 -13.43 7.16 -16.62
N ALA A 161 -12.91 6.70 -15.48
CA ALA A 161 -13.57 6.86 -14.19
C ALA A 161 -13.85 8.35 -13.87
N LYS A 162 -12.86 9.23 -14.08
CA LYS A 162 -13.01 10.67 -13.87
C LYS A 162 -14.09 11.26 -14.76
N GLN A 163 -14.08 10.91 -16.04
CA GLN A 163 -15.07 11.38 -17.02
C GLN A 163 -16.49 10.86 -16.70
N GLN A 164 -16.60 9.72 -16.03
CA GLN A 164 -17.86 9.12 -15.58
C GLN A 164 -18.31 9.56 -14.18
N GLY A 165 -17.64 10.55 -13.59
CA GLY A 165 -18.04 11.19 -12.34
C GLY A 165 -17.38 10.65 -11.07
N CYS A 166 -16.40 9.75 -11.18
CA CYS A 166 -15.66 9.24 -10.02
C CYS A 166 -14.94 10.38 -9.29
N LYS A 167 -15.20 10.50 -7.98
CA LYS A 167 -14.69 11.59 -7.14
C LYS A 167 -13.37 11.22 -6.47
N GLN A 168 -13.25 9.96 -6.04
CA GLN A 168 -12.10 9.43 -5.33
C GLN A 168 -11.38 8.39 -6.17
N PHE A 169 -10.06 8.48 -6.29
CA PHE A 169 -9.26 7.45 -6.96
C PHE A 169 -8.04 7.09 -6.13
N SER A 170 -7.85 5.79 -5.90
CA SER A 170 -6.78 5.22 -5.09
C SER A 170 -5.89 4.34 -5.98
N ILE A 171 -4.58 4.57 -5.97
CA ILE A 171 -3.61 3.79 -6.77
C ILE A 171 -2.51 3.21 -5.89
N VAL A 172 -2.22 1.93 -6.06
CA VAL A 172 -1.03 1.29 -5.50
C VAL A 172 0.15 1.48 -6.47
N SER A 173 1.08 2.35 -6.06
CA SER A 173 2.37 2.58 -6.71
C SER A 173 3.46 1.76 -6.00
N SER A 174 4.67 2.31 -5.84
CA SER A 174 5.78 1.66 -5.16
C SER A 174 6.74 2.67 -4.55
N ARG A 175 7.46 2.24 -3.49
CA ARG A 175 8.63 2.97 -3.00
C ARG A 175 9.64 3.14 -4.15
N GLY A 176 10.22 4.35 -4.24
CA GLY A 176 11.19 4.69 -5.28
C GLY A 176 10.58 5.03 -6.65
N ALA A 177 9.25 5.11 -6.79
CA ALA A 177 8.62 5.61 -8.00
C ALA A 177 9.11 7.04 -8.33
N ASP A 178 9.62 7.22 -9.54
CA ASP A 178 10.17 8.50 -10.02
C ASP A 178 10.14 8.53 -11.54
N LYS A 179 9.39 9.46 -12.12
CA LYS A 179 9.28 9.63 -13.58
C LYS A 179 10.63 9.90 -14.27
N LYS A 180 11.65 10.34 -13.52
CA LYS A 180 13.00 10.62 -14.02
C LYS A 180 13.95 9.43 -13.88
N SER A 181 13.51 8.31 -13.28
CA SER A 181 14.37 7.14 -13.11
C SER A 181 14.82 6.56 -14.45
N THR A 182 16.05 6.03 -14.49
CA THR A 182 16.56 5.29 -15.66
C THR A 182 16.02 3.86 -15.71
N LEU A 183 15.59 3.31 -14.57
CA LEU A 183 15.04 1.97 -14.47
C LEU A 183 13.55 1.95 -14.85
N LEU A 184 13.13 0.97 -15.65
CA LEU A 184 11.78 0.91 -16.20
C LEU A 184 10.69 0.94 -15.12
N TYR A 185 10.79 0.07 -14.11
CA TYR A 185 9.74 -0.08 -13.08
C TYR A 185 9.45 1.22 -12.31
N PRO A 186 10.42 1.85 -11.62
CA PRO A 186 10.18 3.10 -10.91
C PRO A 186 9.82 4.26 -11.85
N ARG A 187 10.35 4.27 -13.09
CA ARG A 187 9.98 5.25 -14.11
C ARG A 187 8.50 5.16 -14.46
N THR A 188 8.03 3.98 -14.82
CA THR A 188 6.63 3.74 -15.21
C THR A 188 5.69 4.07 -14.06
N LYS A 189 5.95 3.60 -12.83
CA LYS A 189 5.14 3.96 -11.66
C LYS A 189 5.12 5.48 -11.41
N GLY A 190 6.26 6.14 -11.52
CA GLY A 190 6.36 7.60 -11.36
C GLY A 190 5.64 8.38 -12.46
N GLN A 191 5.65 7.90 -13.71
CA GLN A 191 4.91 8.50 -14.82
C GLN A 191 3.39 8.44 -14.58
N VAL A 192 2.89 7.29 -14.11
CA VAL A 192 1.48 7.10 -13.75
C VAL A 192 1.05 8.06 -12.65
N GLU A 193 1.83 8.18 -11.58
CA GLU A 193 1.52 9.12 -10.50
C GLU A 193 1.36 10.56 -10.98
N GLU A 194 2.23 10.99 -11.89
CA GLU A 194 2.22 12.34 -12.43
C GLU A 194 1.04 12.55 -13.37
N ALA A 195 0.70 11.57 -14.21
CA ALA A 195 -0.51 11.60 -15.03
C ALA A 195 -1.77 11.73 -14.18
N LEU A 196 -1.90 10.92 -13.11
CA LEU A 196 -3.07 10.94 -12.23
C LEU A 196 -3.21 12.26 -11.47
N LYS A 197 -2.11 12.87 -11.02
CA LYS A 197 -2.14 14.19 -10.34
C LYS A 197 -2.72 15.28 -11.23
N LEU A 198 -2.49 15.21 -12.54
CA LEU A 198 -3.04 16.17 -13.50
C LEU A 198 -4.55 16.02 -13.71
N MET A 199 -5.13 14.85 -13.41
CA MET A 199 -6.57 14.58 -13.58
C MET A 199 -7.46 15.27 -12.55
N LYS A 200 -6.89 15.82 -11.46
CA LYS A 200 -7.62 16.64 -10.47
C LYS A 200 -8.88 15.94 -9.93
N PHE A 201 -8.74 14.68 -9.51
CA PHE A 201 -9.78 14.03 -8.70
C PHE A 201 -10.07 14.87 -7.46
N GLN A 202 -11.31 14.78 -6.94
CA GLN A 202 -11.63 15.46 -5.68
C GLN A 202 -10.69 14.93 -4.58
N ARG A 203 -10.46 13.62 -4.58
CA ARG A 203 -9.36 12.99 -3.84
C ARG A 203 -8.61 12.01 -4.74
N LEU A 204 -7.30 12.18 -4.84
CA LEU A 204 -6.38 11.18 -5.38
C LEU A 204 -5.47 10.67 -4.26
N SER A 205 -5.45 9.35 -4.06
CA SER A 205 -4.61 8.71 -3.03
C SER A 205 -3.56 7.84 -3.70
N ILE A 206 -2.29 8.16 -3.47
CA ILE A 206 -1.16 7.44 -4.06
C ILE A 206 -0.41 6.71 -2.95
N TYR A 207 -0.37 5.38 -3.02
CA TYR A 207 0.27 4.55 -2.00
C TYR A 207 1.60 4.02 -2.53
N ARG A 208 2.71 4.32 -1.86
CA ARG A 208 4.06 3.84 -2.20
C ARG A 208 4.54 2.84 -1.13
N PRO A 209 4.03 1.59 -1.14
CA PRO A 209 4.51 0.56 -0.23
C PRO A 209 5.98 0.24 -0.51
N GLY A 210 6.68 -0.22 0.52
CA GLY A 210 7.94 -0.94 0.38
C GLY A 210 7.73 -2.34 -0.23
N MET A 211 8.61 -3.27 0.10
CA MET A 211 8.46 -4.66 -0.33
C MET A 211 7.20 -5.26 0.30
N LEU A 212 6.28 -5.76 -0.53
CA LEU A 212 5.07 -6.41 -0.04
C LEU A 212 5.44 -7.74 0.61
N LEU A 213 4.94 -7.95 1.82
CA LEU A 213 5.07 -9.23 2.51
C LEU A 213 3.73 -9.90 2.57
N SER A 214 3.65 -11.10 1.99
CA SER A 214 2.56 -12.01 2.32
C SER A 214 2.78 -12.58 3.74
N LYS A 215 1.70 -12.94 4.44
CA LYS A 215 1.76 -13.54 5.80
C LYS A 215 2.67 -14.78 5.89
N ARG A 216 2.88 -15.48 4.77
CA ARG A 216 3.76 -16.66 4.67
C ARG A 216 5.22 -16.25 4.49
N GLU A 217 5.49 -15.22 3.68
CA GLU A 217 6.84 -14.72 3.42
C GLU A 217 7.40 -13.92 4.61
N GLU A 218 6.56 -13.26 5.40
CA GLU A 218 6.99 -12.59 6.62
C GLU A 218 7.65 -13.59 7.59
N LYS A 219 7.03 -14.76 7.79
CA LYS A 219 7.60 -15.84 8.62
C LYS A 219 8.89 -16.39 8.01
N HIS A 220 8.90 -16.62 6.70
CA HIS A 220 10.05 -17.18 6.00
C HIS A 220 11.25 -16.21 5.92
N LEU A 221 11.02 -14.92 5.72
CA LEU A 221 12.08 -13.91 5.78
C LEU A 221 12.61 -13.76 7.21
N LEU A 222 11.76 -13.82 8.23
CA LEU A 222 12.20 -13.86 9.62
C LEU A 222 13.07 -15.10 9.91
N GLU A 223 12.77 -16.23 9.29
CA GLU A 223 13.51 -17.49 9.39
C GLU A 223 14.85 -17.45 8.62
N VAL A 224 14.88 -16.91 7.40
CA VAL A 224 16.09 -16.79 6.56
C VAL A 224 17.03 -15.68 7.05
N LEU A 225 16.49 -14.58 7.61
CA LEU A 225 17.26 -13.46 8.16
C LEU A 225 17.73 -13.70 9.61
N THR A 226 17.83 -14.97 10.04
CA THR A 226 18.41 -15.41 11.32
C THR A 226 19.91 -15.12 11.48
N GLY A 227 20.50 -14.28 10.63
CA GLY A 227 21.73 -13.56 10.97
C GLY A 227 21.44 -12.57 12.10
N PHE A 228 22.09 -12.77 13.26
CA PHE A 228 21.91 -12.02 14.52
C PHE A 228 21.82 -10.49 14.32
N VAL A 229 22.52 -9.93 13.32
CA VAL A 229 22.53 -8.50 12.99
C VAL A 229 21.25 -8.03 12.25
N LEU A 230 20.72 -8.80 11.29
CA LEU A 230 19.54 -8.38 10.51
C LEU A 230 18.22 -8.57 11.27
N LYS A 231 18.13 -9.56 12.18
CA LYS A 231 16.98 -9.72 13.08
C LYS A 231 16.78 -8.50 13.98
N HIS A 232 17.86 -7.89 14.46
CA HIS A 232 17.78 -6.67 15.27
C HIS A 232 17.37 -5.45 14.44
N VAL A 233 17.84 -5.34 13.19
CA VAL A 233 17.40 -4.28 12.26
C VAL A 233 15.92 -4.45 11.88
N HIS A 234 15.45 -5.66 11.58
CA HIS A 234 14.03 -5.89 11.27
C HIS A 234 13.12 -5.67 12.50
N ASN A 235 13.56 -6.05 13.70
CA ASN A 235 12.79 -5.84 14.93
C ASN A 235 12.67 -4.35 15.31
N PHE A 236 13.68 -3.53 15.02
CA PHE A 236 13.66 -2.10 15.29
C PHE A 236 13.13 -1.24 14.13
N PHE A 237 13.23 -1.70 12.87
CA PHE A 237 12.81 -0.97 11.66
C PHE A 237 11.93 -1.80 10.70
N PRO A 238 10.83 -2.43 11.16
CA PRO A 238 9.98 -3.25 10.29
C PRO A 238 9.35 -2.42 9.14
N THR A 239 9.14 -1.13 9.39
CA THR A 239 8.53 -0.15 8.47
C THR A 239 9.53 0.47 7.47
N ALA A 240 10.83 0.21 7.59
CA ALA A 240 11.83 0.82 6.71
C ALA A 240 11.90 0.15 5.33
N ILE A 241 11.64 -1.17 5.26
CA ILE A 241 11.89 -1.98 4.06
C ILE A 241 10.60 -2.61 3.52
N SER A 242 9.68 -3.00 4.40
CA SER A 242 8.54 -3.82 4.03
C SER A 242 7.19 -3.18 4.35
N THR A 243 6.15 -3.68 3.69
CA THR A 243 4.76 -3.33 3.97
C THR A 243 3.92 -4.60 3.91
N PRO A 244 3.35 -5.03 5.04
CA PRO A 244 2.31 -6.05 5.03
C PRO A 244 1.13 -5.62 4.15
N VAL A 245 0.52 -6.58 3.44
CA VAL A 245 -0.58 -6.30 2.50
C VAL A 245 -1.81 -5.69 3.22
N ASP A 246 -2.13 -6.20 4.40
CA ASP A 246 -3.19 -5.72 5.27
C ASP A 246 -2.98 -4.26 5.71
N VAL A 247 -1.73 -3.83 5.96
CA VAL A 247 -1.41 -2.43 6.25
C VAL A 247 -1.78 -1.53 5.07
N VAL A 248 -1.45 -1.94 3.84
CA VAL A 248 -1.80 -1.16 2.63
C VAL A 248 -3.31 -1.08 2.47
N VAL A 249 -4.00 -2.22 2.54
CA VAL A 249 -5.45 -2.31 2.39
C VAL A 249 -6.17 -1.48 3.44
N ARG A 250 -5.77 -1.58 4.70
CA ARG A 250 -6.38 -0.83 5.80
C ARG A 250 -6.18 0.67 5.63
N ALA A 251 -4.99 1.12 5.22
CA ALA A 251 -4.74 2.52 4.91
C ALA A 251 -5.60 3.01 3.71
N MET A 252 -5.81 2.17 2.70
CA MET A 252 -6.70 2.47 1.57
C MET A 252 -8.15 2.68 2.02
N ILE A 253 -8.67 1.76 2.85
CA ILE A 253 -10.04 1.82 3.37
C ILE A 253 -10.23 3.03 4.29
N ASN A 254 -9.32 3.21 5.26
CA ASN A 254 -9.40 4.32 6.22
C ASN A 254 -9.48 5.67 5.50
N HIS A 255 -8.65 5.89 4.48
CA HIS A 255 -8.63 7.17 3.79
C HIS A 255 -9.94 7.45 3.01
N VAL A 256 -10.59 6.44 2.46
CA VAL A 256 -11.86 6.62 1.75
C VAL A 256 -12.98 7.05 2.70
N LEU A 257 -12.93 6.62 3.96
CA LEU A 257 -13.92 6.97 4.99
C LEU A 257 -13.80 8.42 5.48
N VAL A 258 -12.62 9.05 5.32
CA VAL A 258 -12.41 10.46 5.67
C VAL A 258 -13.25 11.36 4.75
N PRO A 259 -13.93 12.42 5.26
CA PRO A 259 -14.73 13.34 4.43
C PRO A 259 -13.95 13.93 3.26
N LEU A 260 -14.59 14.03 2.09
CA LEU A 260 -13.98 14.58 0.88
C LEU A 260 -13.52 16.03 1.09
N PRO A 261 -12.34 16.42 0.56
CA PRO A 261 -11.92 17.81 0.58
C PRO A 261 -12.82 18.68 -0.31
N GLY A 262 -12.94 19.96 0.03
CA GLY A 262 -13.73 20.93 -0.75
C GLY A 262 -13.12 21.27 -2.12
N THR A 263 -11.83 21.03 -2.31
CA THR A 263 -11.10 21.26 -3.56
C THR A 263 -10.33 20.00 -3.98
N PRO A 264 -10.05 19.83 -5.30
CA PRO A 264 -9.25 18.71 -5.78
C PRO A 264 -7.87 18.63 -5.10
N GLN A 265 -7.62 17.51 -4.42
CA GLN A 265 -6.37 17.27 -3.70
C GLN A 265 -5.82 15.88 -4.02
N TRP A 266 -4.49 15.78 -4.06
CA TRP A 266 -3.79 14.50 -4.06
C TRP A 266 -2.97 14.34 -2.78
N THR A 267 -2.93 13.11 -2.26
CA THR A 267 -2.15 12.74 -1.08
C THR A 267 -1.26 11.55 -1.43
N LEU A 268 0.03 11.65 -1.09
CA LEU A 268 1.01 10.60 -1.33
C LEU A 268 1.44 9.99 0.01
N TYR A 269 1.20 8.68 0.16
CA TYR A 269 1.59 7.91 1.32
C TYR A 269 2.87 7.14 1.02
N ASN A 270 3.99 7.60 1.57
CA ASN A 270 5.22 6.79 1.60
C ASN A 270 5.04 5.59 2.55
N ASN A 271 6.02 4.69 2.59
CA ASN A 271 5.89 3.46 3.38
C ASN A 271 5.57 3.72 4.86
N LYS A 272 6.23 4.70 5.48
CA LYS A 272 6.01 5.03 6.89
C LYS A 272 4.61 5.62 7.12
N ALA A 273 4.18 6.52 6.23
CA ALA A 273 2.84 7.10 6.26
C ALA A 273 1.75 6.04 6.10
N LEU A 274 1.95 5.03 5.24
CA LEU A 274 1.05 3.88 5.11
C LEU A 274 0.87 3.11 6.42
N HIS A 275 1.99 2.82 7.10
CA HIS A 275 1.98 2.14 8.40
C HIS A 275 1.20 2.93 9.46
N LEU A 276 1.37 4.25 9.51
CA LEU A 276 0.62 5.12 10.42
C LEU A 276 -0.87 5.20 10.06
N ALA A 277 -1.15 5.48 8.78
CA ALA A 277 -2.48 5.56 8.19
C ALA A 277 -3.34 4.31 8.40
N SER A 278 -2.72 3.14 8.47
CA SER A 278 -3.42 1.87 8.72
C SER A 278 -4.00 1.77 10.14
N GLY A 279 -3.42 2.44 11.13
CA GLY A 279 -3.74 2.26 12.55
C GLY A 279 -3.28 0.92 13.14
N LEU A 280 -2.58 0.06 12.36
CA LEU A 280 -2.10 -1.25 12.80
C LEU A 280 -0.67 -1.20 13.36
N SER A 281 0.12 -0.19 13.00
CA SER A 281 1.54 -0.10 13.37
C SER A 281 1.76 0.42 14.80
N ARG A 282 2.86 -0.04 15.43
CA ARG A 282 3.21 0.23 16.85
C ARG A 282 3.55 1.70 17.16
N GLY A 283 3.64 2.57 16.16
CA GLY A 283 4.04 3.97 16.31
C GLY A 283 2.92 4.97 16.64
N CYS A 284 1.69 4.50 16.82
CA CYS A 284 0.53 5.37 16.98
C CYS A 284 -0.17 5.19 18.36
N PRO A 285 -0.55 6.28 19.07
CA PRO A 285 -1.24 6.18 20.36
C PRO A 285 -2.64 5.55 20.24
N THR A 286 -3.30 5.76 19.10
CA THR A 286 -4.66 5.26 18.75
C THR A 286 -4.61 3.85 18.17
N ARG A 287 -3.90 2.94 18.85
CA ARG A 287 -3.73 1.56 18.39
C ARG A 287 -5.07 0.79 18.45
N ASN A 288 -5.29 -0.09 17.48
CA ASN A 288 -6.44 -1.02 17.42
C ASN A 288 -7.82 -0.36 17.34
N VAL A 289 -7.96 0.74 16.58
CA VAL A 289 -9.30 1.20 16.21
C VAL A 289 -9.88 0.22 15.18
N GLU A 290 -10.72 -0.69 15.65
CA GLU A 290 -11.47 -1.62 14.81
C GLU A 290 -12.63 -0.86 14.12
N LEU A 291 -12.58 -0.82 12.79
CA LEU A 291 -13.72 -0.57 11.89
C LEU A 291 -14.71 -1.73 11.91
#